data_AF-A0A6P1W5M5-F1
#
_entry.id   AF-A0A6P1W5M5-F1
#
_cell.length_a   1.000
_cell.length_b   1.000
_cell.length_c   1.000
_cell.angle_alpha   90.00
_cell.angle_beta   90.00
_cell.angle_gamma   90.00
#
_symmetry.space_group_name_H-M   'P 1'
#
loop_
_entity.id
_entity.type
_entity.pdbx_description
1 polymer ?
#
loop_
_entity_poly.entity_id
_entity_poly.type
_entity_poly.pdbx_seq_one_letter_code
_entity_poly.pdbx_strand_id
1 'polypeptide(L)'
;MKREICYLNTDLNLIAPYDLAPLAQALVAHGVLFSLYVGPYQNGLWSATFETSGSSSEPDLTIGVMLMAIDGLDEPSRKLWAACTRREFDIGYECGDEPRVFSQHLSTTILARIAGVGARVVLTLYAANPHSGSKLDEK
;
A
#
# COMPACT_ATOMS: atom_id res chain seq x y z
N MET A 1 -8.41 -27.90 -4.02
CA MET A 1 -9.03 -26.91 -3.10
C MET A 1 -9.34 -25.69 -3.93
N LYS A 2 -10.54 -25.11 -3.82
CA LYS A 2 -10.83 -23.85 -4.53
C LYS A 2 -10.09 -22.71 -3.83
N ARG A 3 -9.68 -21.70 -4.60
CA ARG A 3 -9.02 -20.51 -4.06
C ARG A 3 -10.07 -19.48 -3.68
N GLU A 4 -9.89 -18.82 -2.55
CA GLU A 4 -10.78 -17.76 -2.12
C GLU A 4 -10.28 -16.40 -2.63
N ILE A 5 -11.21 -15.53 -3.07
CA ILE A 5 -10.92 -14.12 -3.27
C ILE A 5 -10.77 -13.48 -1.90
N CYS A 6 -9.64 -12.86 -1.64
CA CYS A 6 -9.38 -12.19 -0.37
C CYS A 6 -8.57 -10.91 -0.54
N TYR A 7 -8.70 -10.02 0.45
CA TYR A 7 -7.76 -8.92 0.64
C TYR A 7 -6.39 -9.49 0.99
N LEU A 8 -5.36 -9.01 0.28
CA LEU A 8 -3.98 -9.46 0.45
C LEU A 8 -3.18 -8.45 1.29
N ASN A 9 -3.12 -7.21 0.82
CA ASN A 9 -2.31 -6.15 1.42
C ASN A 9 -2.81 -4.76 0.98
N THR A 10 -2.27 -3.72 1.60
CA THR A 10 -2.30 -2.37 1.05
C THR A 10 -0.89 -1.84 1.08
N ASP A 11 -0.41 -1.36 -0.06
CA ASP A 11 0.87 -0.67 -0.19
C ASP A 11 0.64 0.85 -0.17
N LEU A 12 1.49 1.58 0.56
CA LEU A 12 1.65 3.02 0.39
C LEU A 12 2.77 3.27 -0.63
N ASN A 13 2.38 3.68 -1.83
CA ASN A 13 3.29 3.91 -2.95
C ASN A 13 3.51 5.41 -3.17
N LEU A 14 4.78 5.83 -3.13
CA LEU A 14 5.21 7.21 -3.32
C LEU A 14 6.09 7.34 -4.56
N ILE A 15 5.92 8.44 -5.30
CA ILE A 15 6.86 8.89 -6.34
C ILE A 15 7.18 10.36 -6.11
N ALA A 16 8.46 10.71 -6.22
CA ALA A 16 8.94 12.08 -6.05
C ALA A 16 10.13 12.40 -6.97
N PRO A 17 10.41 13.68 -7.27
CA PRO A 17 11.60 14.11 -8.00
C PRO A 17 12.85 14.29 -7.12
N TYR A 18 12.80 13.85 -5.85
CA TYR A 18 13.87 13.98 -4.87
C TYR A 18 14.01 12.69 -4.06
N ASP A 19 15.14 12.54 -3.36
CA ASP A 19 15.40 11.39 -2.50
C ASP A 19 14.36 11.26 -1.39
N LEU A 20 13.64 10.14 -1.37
CA LEU A 20 12.57 9.84 -0.44
C LEU A 20 13.07 9.34 0.93
N ALA A 21 14.36 9.08 1.11
CA ALA A 21 14.91 8.55 2.36
C ALA A 21 14.52 9.36 3.63
N PRO A 22 14.55 10.71 3.64
CA PRO A 22 14.14 11.47 4.82
C PRO A 22 12.65 11.29 5.16
N LEU A 23 11.77 11.28 4.16
CA LEU A 23 10.34 11.05 4.37
C LEU A 23 10.07 9.59 4.79
N ALA A 24 10.78 8.63 4.19
CA ALA A 24 10.68 7.23 4.56
C ALA A 24 11.06 7.01 6.03
N GLN A 25 12.14 7.64 6.50
CA GLN A 25 12.57 7.56 7.90
C GLN A 25 11.49 8.10 8.85
N ALA A 26 10.85 9.22 8.50
CA ALA A 26 9.76 9.79 9.30
C ALA A 26 8.53 8.88 9.35
N LEU A 27 8.14 8.27 8.23
CA LEU A 27 6.98 7.37 8.14
C LEU A 27 7.16 6.09 8.98
N VAL A 28 8.38 5.54 9.04
CA VAL A 28 8.67 4.31 9.80
C VAL A 28 9.06 4.57 11.26
N ALA A 29 9.25 5.83 11.68
CA ALA A 29 9.78 6.19 12.99
C ALA A 29 8.98 5.62 14.18
N HIS A 30 7.67 5.42 14.00
CA HIS A 30 6.78 4.89 15.03
C HIS A 30 6.62 3.36 14.99
N GLY A 31 7.32 2.66 14.08
CA GLY A 31 7.32 1.19 13.98
C GLY A 31 6.03 0.55 13.46
N VAL A 32 5.05 1.37 13.05
CA VAL A 32 3.77 0.91 12.48
C VAL A 32 3.87 0.58 10.99
N LEU A 33 4.74 1.29 10.28
CA LEU A 33 5.09 1.04 8.88
C LEU A 33 6.51 0.51 8.77
N PHE A 34 6.76 -0.30 7.75
CA PHE A 34 8.10 -0.64 7.29
C PHE A 34 8.21 -0.38 5.79
N SER A 35 9.41 -0.05 5.32
CA SER A 35 9.68 0.16 3.90
C SER A 35 10.01 -1.18 3.22
N LEU A 36 9.30 -1.50 2.15
CA LEU A 36 9.68 -2.57 1.21
C LEU A 36 10.77 -2.08 0.25
N TYR A 37 10.71 -0.80 -0.14
CA TYR A 37 11.65 -0.20 -1.07
C TYR A 37 11.75 1.31 -0.84
N VAL A 38 12.96 1.86 -0.94
CA VAL A 38 13.23 3.31 -1.05
C VAL A 38 14.44 3.48 -1.96
N GLY A 39 14.28 4.17 -3.08
CA GLY A 39 15.42 4.36 -3.99
C GLY A 39 15.09 4.99 -5.34
N PRO A 40 16.09 5.08 -6.23
CA PRO A 40 15.94 5.64 -7.57
C PRO A 40 14.94 4.86 -8.43
N TYR A 41 14.11 5.60 -9.15
CA TYR A 41 13.11 5.11 -10.09
C TYR A 41 13.39 5.63 -11.51
N GLN A 42 12.52 5.27 -12.45
CA GLN A 42 12.63 5.65 -13.85
C GLN A 42 12.65 7.18 -14.03
N ASN A 43 13.35 7.64 -15.07
CA ASN A 43 13.42 9.05 -15.48
C ASN A 43 13.92 10.01 -14.39
N GLY A 44 14.85 9.55 -13.54
CA GLY A 44 15.45 10.37 -12.48
C GLY A 44 14.51 10.66 -11.30
N LEU A 45 13.35 10.01 -11.25
CA LEU A 45 12.46 10.05 -10.10
C LEU A 45 12.95 9.11 -9.01
N TRP A 46 12.30 9.16 -7.85
CA TRP A 46 12.49 8.26 -6.73
C TRP A 46 11.17 7.59 -6.39
N SER A 47 11.22 6.35 -5.93
CA SER A 47 10.06 5.60 -5.46
C SER A 47 10.28 5.08 -4.05
N ALA A 48 9.19 5.02 -3.29
CA ALA A 48 9.17 4.32 -2.01
C ALA A 48 7.86 3.55 -1.85
N THR A 49 7.94 2.36 -1.27
CA THR A 49 6.82 1.47 -1.01
C THR A 49 6.86 1.04 0.44
N PHE A 50 5.71 1.16 1.13
CA PHE A 50 5.58 0.82 2.54
C PHE A 50 4.36 -0.07 2.79
N GLU A 51 4.45 -0.92 3.79
CA GLU A 51 3.35 -1.73 4.30
C GLU A 51 3.24 -1.60 5.83
N THR A 52 2.11 -2.04 6.38
CA THR A 52 1.92 -2.14 7.83
C THR A 52 2.53 -3.43 8.36
N SER A 53 3.19 -3.37 9.52
CA SER A 53 3.77 -4.56 10.17
C SER A 53 2.74 -5.56 10.72
N GLY A 54 1.48 -5.15 10.88
CA GLY A 54 0.38 -6.01 11.32
C GLY A 54 -0.39 -6.65 10.17
N SER A 55 -1.04 -7.78 10.44
CA SER A 55 -2.00 -8.39 9.53
C SER A 55 -3.41 -7.86 9.75
N SER A 56 -4.13 -7.60 8.66
CA SER A 56 -5.54 -7.25 8.63
C SER A 56 -6.18 -7.99 7.47
N SER A 57 -7.45 -8.36 7.58
CA SER A 57 -8.25 -8.86 6.46
C SER A 57 -9.01 -7.73 5.75
N GLU A 58 -8.86 -6.49 6.21
CA GLU A 58 -9.61 -5.33 5.71
C GLU A 58 -8.71 -4.12 5.43
N PRO A 59 -8.90 -3.45 4.28
CA PRO A 59 -8.11 -2.30 3.86
C PRO A 59 -8.41 -1.06 4.72
N ASP A 60 -9.63 -0.90 5.26
CA ASP A 60 -10.00 0.26 6.07
C ASP A 60 -9.09 0.40 7.30
N LEU A 61 -8.82 -0.73 7.96
CA LEU A 61 -7.92 -0.80 9.12
C LEU A 61 -6.46 -0.54 8.72
N THR A 62 -5.97 -1.19 7.66
CA THR A 62 -4.59 -1.02 7.18
C THR A 62 -4.33 0.44 6.76
N ILE A 63 -5.21 1.02 5.96
CA ILE A 63 -5.12 2.41 5.52
C ILE A 63 -5.25 3.36 6.72
N GLY A 64 -6.12 3.06 7.69
CA GLY A 64 -6.25 3.84 8.91
C GLY A 64 -4.92 3.99 9.66
N VAL A 65 -4.15 2.90 9.79
CA VAL A 65 -2.82 2.89 10.40
C VAL A 65 -1.82 3.72 9.58
N MET A 66 -1.82 3.55 8.25
CA MET A 66 -0.94 4.35 7.38
C MET A 66 -1.24 5.85 7.47
N LEU A 67 -2.53 6.23 7.50
CA LEU A 67 -2.95 7.61 7.68
C LEU A 67 -2.53 8.18 9.03
N MET A 68 -2.55 7.38 10.11
CA MET A 68 -2.02 7.81 11.40
C MET A 68 -0.51 8.13 11.33
N ALA A 69 0.27 7.35 10.59
CA ALA A 69 1.69 7.64 10.38
C ALA A 69 1.89 8.95 9.60
N ILE A 70 1.03 9.22 8.60
CA ILE A 70 1.06 10.46 7.81
C ILE A 70 0.64 11.67 8.67
N ASP A 71 -0.39 11.53 9.51
CA ASP A 71 -0.85 12.60 10.41
C ASP A 71 0.25 12.97 11.43
N GLY A 72 1.05 11.99 11.84
CA GLY A 72 2.16 12.15 12.79
C GLY A 72 3.43 12.80 12.22
N LEU A 73 3.52 13.04 10.91
CA LEU A 73 4.70 13.66 10.30
C LEU A 73 4.99 15.04 10.91
N ASP A 74 6.27 15.41 11.01
CA ASP A 74 6.66 16.76 11.40
C ASP A 74 6.49 17.76 10.24
N GLU A 75 6.70 19.06 10.50
CA GLU A 75 6.51 20.09 9.46
C GLU A 75 7.44 19.90 8.24
N PRO A 76 8.75 19.59 8.39
CA PRO A 76 9.62 19.24 7.27
C PRO A 76 9.12 18.03 6.48
N SER A 77 8.73 16.95 7.14
CA SER A 77 8.28 15.73 6.45
C SER A 77 6.92 15.91 5.79
N ARG A 78 6.03 16.74 6.35
CA ARG A 78 4.78 17.14 5.68
C ARG A 78 5.02 17.90 4.38
N LYS A 79 6.05 18.76 4.33
CA LYS A 79 6.45 19.45 3.09
C LYS A 79 6.97 18.46 2.05
N LEU A 80 7.76 17.48 2.46
CA LEU A 80 8.18 16.38 1.59
C LEU A 80 6.95 15.60 1.09
N TRP A 81 6.08 15.13 1.97
CA TRP A 81 4.85 14.44 1.59
C TRP A 81 4.03 15.22 0.55
N ALA A 82 3.82 16.52 0.77
CA ALA A 82 3.07 17.37 -0.16
C ALA A 82 3.75 17.55 -1.52
N ALA A 83 5.09 17.48 -1.56
CA ALA A 83 5.89 17.59 -2.78
C ALA A 83 5.98 16.27 -3.59
N CYS A 84 5.49 15.14 -3.05
CA CYS A 84 5.37 13.91 -3.80
C CYS A 84 4.47 14.09 -5.03
N THR A 85 4.98 13.69 -6.20
CA THR A 85 4.22 13.65 -7.45
C THR A 85 3.10 12.62 -7.40
N ARG A 86 3.32 11.51 -6.69
CA ARG A 86 2.34 10.45 -6.52
C ARG A 86 2.29 9.98 -5.07
N ARG A 87 1.07 9.79 -4.56
CA ARG A 87 0.73 9.26 -3.25
C ARG A 87 -0.45 8.31 -3.43
N GLU A 88 -0.23 7.04 -3.20
CA GLU A 88 -1.21 5.98 -3.51
C GLU A 88 -1.35 5.02 -2.36
N PHE A 89 -2.59 4.71 -2.02
CA PHE A 89 -2.94 3.50 -1.28
C PHE A 89 -3.36 2.46 -2.30
N ASP A 90 -2.51 1.48 -2.55
CA ASP A 90 -2.73 0.40 -3.52
C ASP A 90 -3.21 -0.85 -2.81
N ILE A 91 -4.50 -1.15 -2.97
CA ILE A 91 -5.17 -2.26 -2.29
C ILE A 91 -5.04 -3.50 -3.16
N GLY A 92 -4.29 -4.47 -2.66
CA GLY A 92 -4.08 -5.77 -3.28
C GLY A 92 -5.17 -6.77 -2.90
N TYR A 93 -5.68 -7.47 -3.91
CA TYR A 93 -6.58 -8.61 -3.75
C TYR A 93 -6.02 -9.82 -4.48
N GLU A 94 -5.94 -10.96 -3.78
CA GLU A 94 -5.78 -12.24 -4.45
C GLU A 94 -7.14 -12.67 -4.99
N CYS A 95 -7.25 -12.88 -6.30
CA CYS A 95 -8.45 -13.42 -6.91
C CYS A 95 -8.43 -14.95 -6.85
N GLY A 96 -9.59 -15.54 -6.57
CA GLY A 96 -9.81 -16.97 -6.49
C GLY A 96 -11.00 -17.42 -7.34
N ASP A 97 -11.41 -18.66 -7.09
CA ASP A 97 -12.54 -19.32 -7.76
C ASP A 97 -13.86 -19.06 -7.03
N GLU A 98 -13.80 -18.62 -5.77
CA GLU A 98 -14.96 -18.27 -4.94
C GLU A 98 -14.65 -17.14 -3.94
N PRO A 99 -15.64 -16.41 -3.41
CA PRO A 99 -17.05 -16.42 -3.80
C PRO A 99 -17.26 -15.94 -5.24
N ARG A 100 -18.42 -16.25 -5.84
CA ARG A 100 -18.78 -15.77 -7.19
C ARG A 100 -18.80 -14.25 -7.29
N VAL A 101 -19.12 -13.59 -6.19
CA VAL A 101 -19.14 -12.13 -6.04
C VAL A 101 -18.38 -11.80 -4.77
N PHE A 102 -17.37 -10.95 -4.90
CA PHE A 102 -16.63 -10.40 -3.78
C PHE A 102 -16.89 -8.89 -3.74
N SER A 103 -17.08 -8.35 -2.54
CA SER A 103 -17.25 -6.92 -2.34
C SER A 103 -16.66 -6.55 -1.00
N GLN A 104 -15.85 -5.50 -1.03
CA GLN A 104 -15.30 -4.88 0.16
C GLN A 104 -15.42 -3.37 -0.03
N HIS A 105 -15.55 -2.64 1.07
CA HIS A 105 -15.76 -1.19 1.03
C HIS A 105 -14.67 -0.49 1.83
N LEU A 106 -14.46 0.78 1.47
CA LEU A 106 -13.81 1.74 2.34
C LEU A 106 -14.91 2.59 2.99
N SER A 107 -14.75 2.87 4.27
CA SER A 107 -15.64 3.79 4.96
C SER A 107 -15.52 5.20 4.37
N THR A 108 -16.59 5.98 4.41
CA THR A 108 -16.56 7.38 3.97
C THR A 108 -15.55 8.20 4.77
N THR A 109 -15.32 7.83 6.04
CA THR A 109 -14.28 8.40 6.90
C THR A 109 -12.88 8.16 6.34
N ILE A 110 -12.54 6.92 5.98
CA ILE A 110 -11.24 6.62 5.38
C ILE A 110 -11.09 7.29 4.02
N LEU A 111 -12.12 7.24 3.17
CA LEU A 111 -12.09 7.94 1.87
C LEU A 111 -11.84 9.45 2.03
N ALA A 112 -12.49 10.10 2.99
CA ALA A 112 -12.28 11.52 3.28
C ALA A 112 -10.85 11.80 3.76
N ARG A 113 -10.28 10.93 4.60
CA ARG A 113 -8.89 11.08 5.07
C ARG A 113 -7.87 10.86 3.96
N ILE A 114 -8.07 9.86 3.09
CA ILE A 114 -7.22 9.64 1.91
C ILE A 114 -7.20 10.89 1.02
N ALA A 115 -8.38 11.45 0.73
CA ALA A 115 -8.48 12.68 -0.03
C ALA A 115 -7.81 13.86 0.69
N GLY A 116 -7.98 13.96 2.02
CA GLY A 116 -7.39 15.00 2.86
C GLY A 116 -5.86 15.02 2.84
N VAL A 117 -5.20 13.87 2.71
CA VAL A 117 -3.74 13.79 2.55
C VAL A 117 -3.26 13.93 1.09
N GLY A 118 -4.19 14.17 0.16
CA GLY A 118 -3.88 14.34 -1.26
C GLY A 118 -3.42 13.06 -1.95
N ALA A 119 -3.88 11.89 -1.46
CA ALA A 119 -3.57 10.59 -2.04
C ALA A 119 -4.74 10.04 -2.86
N ARG A 120 -4.45 9.07 -3.72
CA ARG A 120 -5.47 8.32 -4.48
C ARG A 120 -5.51 6.86 -4.03
N VAL A 121 -6.63 6.21 -4.34
CA VAL A 121 -6.79 4.76 -4.17
C VAL A 121 -6.49 4.06 -5.49
N VAL A 122 -5.69 2.99 -5.41
CA VAL A 122 -5.44 2.05 -6.51
C VAL A 122 -5.96 0.69 -6.07
N LEU A 123 -6.45 -0.10 -7.02
CA LEU A 123 -6.89 -1.48 -6.79
C LEU A 123 -6.04 -2.39 -7.68
N THR A 124 -5.33 -3.31 -7.06
CA THR A 124 -4.55 -4.34 -7.75
C THR A 124 -5.21 -5.70 -7.56
N LEU A 125 -5.74 -6.25 -8.65
CA LEU A 125 -6.41 -7.55 -8.67
C LEU A 125 -5.44 -8.60 -9.23
N TYR A 126 -4.86 -9.42 -8.37
CA TYR A 126 -3.98 -10.52 -8.79
C TYR A 126 -4.83 -11.67 -9.31
N ALA A 127 -4.72 -11.95 -10.61
CA ALA A 127 -5.47 -13.02 -11.24
C ALA A 127 -5.19 -14.37 -10.57
N ALA A 128 -6.21 -15.22 -10.53
CA ALA A 128 -6.12 -16.55 -9.94
C ALA A 128 -5.11 -17.40 -10.74
N ASN A 129 -3.87 -17.48 -10.27
CA ASN A 129 -2.76 -18.08 -11.04
C ASN A 129 -2.96 -19.60 -11.19
N PRO A 130 -3.15 -20.15 -12.41
CA PRO A 130 -3.51 -21.57 -12.60
C PRO A 130 -2.42 -22.57 -12.19
N HIS A 131 -1.23 -22.11 -11.78
CA HIS A 131 -0.05 -22.94 -11.52
C HIS A 131 0.37 -23.02 -10.04
N SER A 132 -0.44 -22.59 -9.08
CA SER A 132 -0.15 -22.81 -7.64
C SER A 132 -0.33 -24.27 -7.17
N GLY A 133 -0.54 -25.21 -8.10
CA GLY A 133 -0.75 -26.64 -7.87
C GLY A 133 0.38 -27.59 -8.26
N SER A 134 1.58 -27.10 -8.59
CA SER A 134 2.73 -28.00 -8.85
C SER A 134 4.04 -27.47 -8.27
N LYS A 135 4.22 -27.67 -6.96
CA LYS A 135 5.55 -28.08 -6.49
C LYS A 135 5.65 -29.59 -6.69
N LEU A 136 5.98 -30.02 -7.90
CA LEU A 136 6.48 -31.36 -8.19
C LEU A 136 7.49 -31.22 -9.33
N ASP A 137 8.71 -31.61 -8.99
CA ASP A 137 9.81 -32.05 -9.85
C ASP A 137 10.58 -30.99 -10.66
N GLU A 138 11.52 -30.31 -10.01
CA GLU A 138 12.79 -29.95 -10.65
C GLU A 138 13.93 -30.74 -10.00
N LYS A 139 14.38 -31.73 -10.81
CA LYS A 139 15.56 -32.60 -10.81
C LYS A 139 16.60 -32.51 -9.68
#